data_AF-A0A378YPB4-F1
#
_entry.id   AF-A0A378YPB4-F1
#
_cell.length_a   1.000
_cell.length_b   1.000
_cell.length_c   1.000
_cell.angle_alpha   90.00
_cell.angle_beta   90.00
_cell.angle_gamma   90.00
#
_symmetry.space_group_name_H-M   'P 1'
#
loop_
_entity.id
_entity.type
_entity.pdbx_description
1 polymer ?
#
loop_
_entity_poly.entity_id
_entity_poly.type
_entity_poly.pdbx_seq_one_letter_code
_entity_poly.pdbx_strand_id
1 'polypeptide(L)'
;MTFSQRLLACVLPLLLSVFALGFAAPARAENEIQVREARLEPSDGGWSLDARFAFELNSSLEDAVNRGISLYFTTDFELTRSRWYWFDEKVVSSSQSVRLWFQPLTRQYRVSSNSGNSSNGLQLGFGSLREALALVRNVSGWRVIDKGLVKPGTQYQASVRMRLDNALMPKPFQIDAVNNRDWNLSSDWARFLFTPTPPPAASLPATVTVASSVSAAPATPDAPSVPSAGSAGRVGPATAAATPSVTLPERNPARLRGTLPLAFNAALPPGAARVK
;
A
#
# COMPACT_ATOMS: atom_id res chain seq x y z
N MET A 1 0.59 -63.30 -41.76
CA MET A 1 -0.19 -62.55 -40.75
C MET A 1 0.67 -61.75 -39.75
N THR A 2 1.99 -61.62 -39.94
CA THR A 2 2.92 -61.01 -38.94
C THR A 2 3.25 -59.53 -39.17
N PHE A 3 3.03 -58.99 -40.37
CA PHE A 3 3.35 -57.59 -40.70
C PHE A 3 2.40 -56.59 -40.03
N SER A 4 1.11 -56.93 -39.94
CA SER A 4 0.08 -56.10 -39.30
C SER A 4 0.30 -55.95 -37.78
N GLN A 5 0.75 -57.00 -37.09
CA GLN A 5 1.06 -56.95 -35.65
C GLN A 5 2.28 -56.07 -35.34
N ARG A 6 3.30 -56.05 -36.20
CA ARG A 6 4.49 -55.20 -36.01
C ARG A 6 4.20 -53.72 -36.25
N LEU A 7 3.30 -53.42 -37.19
CA LEU A 7 2.87 -52.06 -37.49
C LEU A 7 1.99 -51.51 -36.36
N LEU A 8 1.07 -52.32 -35.82
CA LEU A 8 0.24 -51.92 -34.67
C LEU A 8 1.07 -51.71 -33.38
N ALA A 9 2.11 -52.50 -33.16
CA ALA A 9 3.02 -52.35 -32.02
C ALA A 9 3.86 -51.07 -32.06
N CYS A 10 4.14 -50.50 -33.23
CA CYS A 10 4.88 -49.23 -33.35
C CYS A 10 3.96 -48.00 -33.34
N VAL A 11 2.74 -48.12 -33.86
CA VAL A 11 1.80 -46.99 -33.93
C VAL A 11 1.21 -46.68 -32.55
N LEU A 12 0.95 -47.70 -31.72
CA LEU A 12 0.36 -47.51 -30.39
C LEU A 12 1.23 -46.64 -29.43
N PRO A 13 2.55 -46.86 -29.27
CA PRO A 13 3.38 -46.00 -28.42
C PRO A 13 3.55 -44.59 -29.00
N LEU A 14 3.54 -44.44 -30.34
CA LEU A 14 3.64 -43.14 -30.99
C LEU A 14 2.36 -42.32 -30.77
N LEU A 15 1.20 -42.96 -30.86
CA LEU A 15 -0.11 -42.33 -30.61
C LEU A 15 -0.27 -41.99 -29.12
N LEU A 16 0.24 -42.83 -28.21
CA LEU A 16 0.24 -42.57 -26.78
C LEU A 16 1.21 -41.43 -26.39
N SER A 17 2.35 -41.31 -27.08
CA SER A 17 3.30 -40.20 -26.91
C SER A 17 2.74 -38.87 -27.44
N VAL A 18 2.05 -38.88 -28.58
CA VAL A 18 1.35 -37.70 -29.12
C VAL A 18 0.20 -37.28 -28.20
N PHE A 19 -0.54 -38.25 -27.64
CA PHE A 19 -1.61 -37.97 -26.68
C PHE A 19 -1.07 -37.40 -25.36
N ALA A 20 0.09 -37.88 -24.89
CA ALA A 20 0.77 -37.33 -23.71
C ALA A 20 1.29 -35.90 -23.93
N LEU A 21 1.77 -35.56 -25.13
CA LEU A 21 2.14 -34.18 -25.49
C LEU A 21 0.92 -33.26 -25.61
N GLY A 22 -0.24 -33.78 -26.02
CA GLY A 22 -1.50 -33.02 -26.07
C GLY A 22 -2.08 -32.69 -24.69
N PHE A 23 -1.71 -33.45 -23.65
CA PHE A 23 -2.12 -33.22 -22.26
C PHE A 23 -1.16 -32.36 -21.45
N ALA A 24 -0.05 -31.90 -22.04
CA ALA A 24 0.74 -30.83 -21.48
C ALA A 24 -0.07 -29.54 -21.58
N ALA A 25 -0.96 -29.31 -20.61
CA ALA A 25 -1.64 -28.04 -20.44
C ALA A 25 -0.58 -26.94 -20.50
N PRO A 26 -0.74 -25.90 -21.34
CA PRO A 26 0.16 -24.79 -21.28
C PRO A 26 0.00 -24.22 -19.87
N ALA A 27 1.02 -24.35 -19.04
CA ALA A 27 1.17 -23.57 -17.83
C ALA A 27 1.38 -22.13 -18.28
N ARG A 28 0.30 -21.49 -18.73
CA ARG A 28 0.24 -20.06 -18.91
C ARG A 28 0.37 -19.52 -17.51
N ALA A 29 1.56 -18.99 -17.20
CA ALA A 29 1.68 -18.00 -16.16
C ALA A 29 0.69 -16.90 -16.53
N GLU A 30 -0.48 -16.90 -15.90
CA GLU A 30 -1.38 -15.76 -15.91
C GLU A 30 -0.56 -14.59 -15.35
N ASN A 31 -0.13 -13.69 -16.24
CA ASN A 31 0.48 -12.40 -15.89
C ASN A 31 -0.59 -11.49 -15.27
N GLU A 32 -1.25 -11.97 -14.22
CA GLU A 32 -2.35 -11.30 -13.57
C GLU A 32 -2.06 -11.21 -12.07
N ILE A 33 -2.27 -10.02 -11.53
CA ILE A 33 -2.19 -9.82 -10.09
C ILE A 33 -3.54 -10.15 -9.48
N GLN A 34 -3.59 -11.17 -8.62
CA GLN A 34 -4.80 -11.51 -7.89
C GLN A 34 -4.87 -10.76 -6.57
N VAL A 35 -5.99 -10.10 -6.29
CA VAL A 35 -6.23 -9.47 -4.97
C VAL A 35 -6.79 -10.53 -4.03
N ARG A 36 -6.04 -10.88 -2.98
CA ARG A 36 -6.43 -11.92 -2.01
C ARG A 36 -7.31 -11.37 -0.88
N GLU A 37 -6.90 -10.24 -0.34
CA GLU A 37 -7.55 -9.62 0.80
C GLU A 37 -7.42 -8.11 0.65
N ALA A 38 -8.48 -7.37 0.95
CA ALA A 38 -8.45 -5.92 1.05
C ALA A 38 -9.43 -5.51 2.14
N ARG A 39 -8.94 -4.77 3.13
CA ARG A 39 -9.72 -4.31 4.27
C ARG A 39 -9.28 -2.91 4.69
N LEU A 40 -10.21 -2.16 5.26
CA LEU A 40 -9.91 -0.87 5.86
C LEU A 40 -9.95 -1.00 7.37
N GLU A 41 -8.90 -0.52 8.01
CA GLU A 41 -8.77 -0.47 9.46
C GLU A 41 -8.84 0.99 9.94
N PRO A 42 -9.51 1.25 11.08
CA PRO A 42 -9.53 2.57 11.67
C PRO A 42 -8.12 2.91 12.18
N SER A 43 -7.64 4.12 11.88
CA SER A 43 -6.32 4.61 12.28
C SER A 43 -6.43 6.01 12.88
N ASP A 44 -5.41 6.45 13.63
CA ASP A 44 -5.34 7.83 14.12
C ASP A 44 -5.42 8.82 12.94
N GLY A 45 -6.52 9.58 12.90
CA GLY A 45 -6.79 10.57 11.87
C GLY A 45 -7.51 10.09 10.61
N GLY A 46 -7.97 8.83 10.53
CA GLY A 46 -8.68 8.35 9.34
C GLY A 46 -8.82 6.83 9.23
N TRP A 47 -8.75 6.32 8.00
CA TRP A 47 -8.74 4.89 7.72
C TRP A 47 -7.50 4.50 6.92
N SER A 48 -6.87 3.40 7.31
CA SER A 48 -5.77 2.79 6.60
C SER A 48 -6.23 1.56 5.82
N LEU A 49 -5.72 1.41 4.61
CA LEU A 49 -5.90 0.23 3.79
C LEU A 49 -4.86 -0.82 4.17
N ASP A 50 -5.32 -2.05 4.41
CA ASP A 50 -4.51 -3.26 4.42
C ASP A 50 -4.95 -4.14 3.25
N ALA A 51 -4.05 -4.40 2.31
CA ALA A 51 -4.34 -5.15 1.10
C ALA A 51 -3.21 -6.14 0.79
N ARG A 52 -3.62 -7.37 0.45
CA ARG A 52 -2.73 -8.47 0.10
C ARG A 52 -2.99 -8.88 -1.33
N PHE A 53 -1.94 -8.83 -2.12
CA PHE A 53 -1.90 -9.22 -3.52
C PHE A 53 -1.10 -10.51 -3.68
N ALA A 54 -1.46 -11.32 -4.67
CA ALA A 54 -0.70 -12.50 -5.04
C ALA A 54 -0.43 -12.44 -6.54
N PHE A 55 0.86 -12.36 -6.87
CA PHE A 55 1.33 -12.31 -8.25
C PHE A 55 2.76 -12.78 -8.32
N GLU A 56 3.17 -13.38 -9.42
CA GLU A 56 4.55 -13.72 -9.70
C GLU A 56 5.10 -12.81 -10.80
N LEU A 57 6.40 -12.52 -10.78
CA LEU A 57 7.05 -11.82 -11.88
C LEU A 57 7.34 -12.84 -12.98
N ASN A 58 7.16 -12.44 -14.23
CA ASN A 58 7.70 -13.22 -15.35
C ASN A 58 9.22 -13.06 -15.46
N SER A 59 9.84 -13.97 -16.20
CA SER A 59 11.29 -13.99 -16.45
C SER A 59 11.84 -12.66 -16.97
N SER A 60 11.09 -11.95 -17.83
CA SER A 60 11.48 -10.65 -18.37
C SER A 60 11.62 -9.57 -17.29
N LEU A 61 10.65 -9.49 -16.36
CA LEU A 61 10.68 -8.57 -15.23
C LEU A 61 11.73 -8.97 -14.17
N GLU A 62 11.93 -10.27 -13.95
CA GLU A 62 13.00 -10.77 -13.06
C GLU A 62 14.38 -10.36 -13.58
N ASP A 63 14.65 -10.61 -14.88
CA ASP A 63 15.89 -10.21 -15.53
C ASP A 63 16.08 -8.70 -15.51
N ALA A 64 15.01 -7.93 -15.67
CA ALA A 64 15.05 -6.48 -15.60
C ALA A 64 15.51 -5.99 -14.22
N VAL A 65 14.89 -6.50 -13.15
CA VAL A 65 15.30 -6.17 -11.78
C VAL A 65 16.74 -6.56 -11.53
N ASN A 66 17.17 -7.75 -11.97
CA ASN A 66 18.55 -8.23 -11.83
C ASN A 66 19.57 -7.34 -12.55
N ARG A 67 19.18 -6.71 -13.66
CA ARG A 67 19.99 -5.72 -14.38
C ARG A 67 20.02 -4.34 -13.70
N GLY A 68 19.35 -4.17 -12.56
CA GLY A 68 19.29 -2.93 -11.79
C GLY A 68 18.17 -1.98 -12.22
N ILE A 69 17.22 -2.44 -13.04
CA ILE A 69 16.08 -1.63 -13.47
C ILE A 69 15.11 -1.50 -12.29
N SER A 70 14.62 -0.28 -12.06
CA SER A 70 13.64 -0.01 -11.02
C SER A 70 12.22 -0.29 -11.50
N LEU A 71 11.54 -1.21 -10.83
CA LEU A 71 10.11 -1.48 -11.04
C LEU A 71 9.29 -0.65 -10.06
N TYR A 72 8.19 -0.06 -10.53
CA TYR A 72 7.29 0.74 -9.73
C TYR A 72 5.93 0.08 -9.68
N PHE A 73 5.53 -0.41 -8.51
CA PHE A 73 4.20 -0.96 -8.29
C PHE A 73 3.32 0.14 -7.73
N THR A 74 2.32 0.55 -8.48
CA THR A 74 1.34 1.56 -8.07
C THR A 74 0.04 0.88 -7.66
N THR A 75 -0.35 1.08 -6.41
CA THR A 75 -1.65 0.68 -5.87
C THR A 75 -2.59 1.86 -5.93
N ASP A 76 -3.70 1.71 -6.64
CA ASP A 76 -4.77 2.71 -6.73
C ASP A 76 -5.93 2.28 -5.82
N PHE A 77 -6.44 3.22 -5.04
CA PHE A 77 -7.61 3.08 -4.18
C PHE A 77 -8.66 4.10 -4.58
N GLU A 78 -9.88 3.63 -4.79
CA GLU A 78 -11.04 4.49 -5.04
C GLU A 78 -12.17 4.13 -4.08
N LEU A 79 -12.78 5.16 -3.48
CA LEU A 79 -13.97 5.02 -2.67
C LEU A 79 -15.14 5.71 -3.37
N THR A 80 -16.14 4.93 -3.77
CA THR A 80 -17.36 5.43 -4.38
C THR A 80 -18.55 5.25 -3.45
N ARG A 81 -19.55 6.13 -3.59
CA ARG A 81 -20.83 5.99 -2.92
C ARG A 81 -21.90 5.63 -3.94
N SER A 82 -22.43 4.42 -3.84
CA SER A 82 -23.54 3.97 -4.69
C SER A 82 -24.79 4.78 -4.36
N ARG A 83 -25.12 5.77 -5.22
CA ARG A 83 -26.35 6.58 -5.14
C ARG A 83 -27.30 6.09 -6.22
N TRP A 84 -28.51 5.74 -5.81
CA TRP A 84 -29.45 4.98 -6.63
C TRP A 84 -29.77 5.61 -8.01
N TYR A 85 -29.80 6.94 -8.18
CA TYR A 85 -30.41 7.56 -9.39
C TYR A 85 -29.58 8.61 -10.13
N TRP A 86 -28.33 8.88 -9.76
CA TRP A 86 -27.46 9.73 -10.58
C TRP A 86 -26.00 9.56 -10.16
N PHE A 87 -25.23 8.79 -10.92
CA PHE A 87 -23.76 8.68 -10.89
C PHE A 87 -23.07 8.33 -9.55
N ASP A 88 -22.08 7.44 -9.62
CA ASP A 88 -21.19 7.17 -8.50
C ASP A 88 -20.30 8.41 -8.23
N GLU A 89 -20.51 9.07 -7.09
CA GLU A 89 -19.62 10.13 -6.63
C GLU A 89 -18.35 9.49 -6.07
N LYS A 90 -17.21 9.73 -6.72
CA LYS A 90 -15.88 9.36 -6.20
C LYS A 90 -15.60 10.25 -4.98
N VAL A 91 -15.72 9.67 -3.79
CA VAL A 91 -15.53 10.36 -2.52
C VAL A 91 -14.04 10.60 -2.26
N VAL A 92 -13.21 9.58 -2.57
CA VAL A 92 -11.76 9.62 -2.38
C VAL A 92 -11.09 8.82 -3.49
N SER A 93 -9.97 9.34 -4.00
CA SER A 93 -9.04 8.61 -4.85
C SER A 93 -7.63 8.85 -4.34
N SER A 94 -6.94 7.77 -4.02
CA SER A 94 -5.59 7.79 -3.46
C SER A 94 -4.74 6.79 -4.24
N SER A 95 -3.49 7.13 -4.53
CA SER A 95 -2.55 6.25 -5.21
C SER A 95 -1.22 6.23 -4.45
N GLN A 96 -0.63 5.04 -4.34
CA GLN A 96 0.65 4.83 -3.68
C GLN A 96 1.57 4.04 -4.61
N SER A 97 2.83 4.45 -4.70
CA SER A 97 3.84 3.73 -5.47
C SER A 97 4.94 3.14 -4.57
N VAL A 98 5.30 1.89 -4.85
CA VAL A 98 6.38 1.13 -4.21
C VAL A 98 7.44 0.82 -5.26
N ARG A 99 8.70 1.18 -4.98
CA ARG A 99 9.82 0.92 -5.88
C ARG A 99 10.56 -0.35 -5.45
N LEU A 100 10.82 -1.25 -6.39
CA LEU A 100 11.69 -2.42 -6.24
C LEU A 100 12.88 -2.30 -7.20
N TRP A 101 14.10 -2.49 -6.72
CA TRP A 101 15.30 -2.53 -7.55
C TRP A 101 16.39 -3.41 -6.96
N PHE A 102 17.32 -3.87 -7.80
CA PHE A 102 18.51 -4.58 -7.35
C PHE A 102 19.68 -3.63 -7.16
N GLN A 103 20.44 -3.81 -6.09
CA GLN A 103 21.69 -3.09 -5.83
C GLN A 103 22.89 -4.03 -6.03
N PRO A 104 23.63 -3.93 -7.14
CA PRO A 104 24.70 -4.88 -7.49
C PRO A 104 25.84 -4.92 -6.48
N LEU A 105 26.20 -3.77 -5.90
CA LEU A 105 27.31 -3.66 -4.96
C LEU A 105 27.08 -4.48 -3.68
N THR A 106 25.86 -4.43 -3.15
CA THR A 106 25.49 -5.16 -1.93
C THR A 106 24.80 -6.50 -2.24
N ARG A 107 24.56 -6.80 -3.52
CA ARG A 107 23.79 -7.96 -4.01
C ARG A 107 22.45 -8.14 -3.30
N GLN A 108 21.77 -7.03 -3.04
CA GLN A 108 20.50 -7.01 -2.31
C GLN A 108 19.40 -6.41 -3.16
N TYR A 109 18.20 -6.97 -3.03
CA TYR A 109 16.97 -6.39 -3.55
C TYR A 109 16.48 -5.35 -2.56
N ARG A 110 16.18 -4.14 -3.02
CA ARG A 110 15.68 -3.06 -2.17
C ARG A 110 14.26 -2.70 -2.56
N VAL A 111 13.43 -2.56 -1.54
CA VAL A 111 12.04 -2.10 -1.65
C VAL A 111 11.96 -0.76 -0.93
N SER A 112 11.44 0.26 -1.61
CA SER A 112 11.14 1.56 -1.00
C SER A 112 9.65 1.82 -1.15
N SER A 113 8.96 1.94 -0.02
CA SER A 113 7.56 2.34 0.00
C SER A 113 7.45 3.84 0.23
N ASN A 114 6.82 4.55 -0.70
CA ASN A 114 6.37 5.92 -0.46
C ASN A 114 4.99 5.82 0.20
N SER A 115 4.95 5.55 1.50
CA SER A 115 3.71 5.59 2.28
C SER A 115 3.57 6.93 2.95
N GLY A 116 2.45 7.61 2.72
CA GLY A 116 2.15 8.96 3.25
C GLY A 116 2.17 9.09 4.79
N ASN A 117 2.48 8.01 5.53
CA ASN A 117 2.63 8.00 6.98
C ASN A 117 4.10 7.90 7.47
N SER A 118 5.06 7.56 6.61
CA SER A 118 6.48 7.50 6.95
C SER A 118 7.24 8.56 6.18
N SER A 119 7.57 9.66 6.85
CA SER A 119 8.25 10.84 6.30
C SER A 119 9.62 10.55 5.68
N ASN A 120 10.25 9.43 6.04
CA ASN A 120 11.32 8.81 5.28
C ASN A 120 10.76 7.52 4.67
N GLY A 121 10.64 7.48 3.34
CA GLY A 121 10.20 6.27 2.63
C GLY A 121 11.03 5.07 3.09
N LEU A 122 10.39 4.13 3.80
CA LEU A 122 11.08 3.01 4.43
C LEU A 122 11.72 2.18 3.32
N GLN A 123 13.05 2.05 3.40
CA GLN A 123 13.83 1.27 2.46
C GLN A 123 14.31 0.00 3.15
N LEU A 124 13.81 -1.14 2.67
CA LEU A 124 14.15 -2.46 3.20
C LEU A 124 14.96 -3.23 2.16
N GLY A 125 16.02 -3.89 2.62
CA GLY A 125 16.91 -4.71 1.79
C GLY A 125 16.69 -6.20 2.06
N PHE A 126 16.65 -7.00 1.01
CA PHE A 126 16.43 -8.45 1.03
C PHE A 126 17.52 -9.18 0.25
N GLY A 127 17.82 -10.42 0.65
CA GLY A 127 18.76 -11.30 -0.05
C GLY A 127 18.13 -12.03 -1.23
N SER A 128 16.80 -12.18 -1.24
CA SER A 128 16.04 -12.89 -2.27
C SER A 128 14.97 -12.02 -2.91
N LEU A 129 14.78 -12.16 -4.21
CA LEU A 129 13.70 -11.48 -4.94
C LEU A 129 12.32 -11.87 -4.39
N ARG A 130 12.15 -13.13 -4.00
CA ARG A 130 10.88 -13.64 -3.47
C ARG A 130 10.49 -12.97 -2.15
N GLU A 131 11.47 -12.71 -1.29
CA GLU A 131 11.26 -12.00 -0.02
C GLU A 131 10.89 -10.52 -0.26
N ALA A 132 11.61 -9.87 -1.17
CA ALA A 132 11.30 -8.50 -1.57
C ALA A 132 9.87 -8.40 -2.14
N LEU A 133 9.49 -9.35 -2.99
CA LEU A 133 8.14 -9.42 -3.55
C LEU A 133 7.08 -9.69 -2.50
N ALA A 134 7.36 -10.47 -1.46
CA ALA A 134 6.42 -10.70 -0.37
C ALA A 134 6.02 -9.39 0.32
N LEU A 135 6.94 -8.43 0.45
CA LEU A 135 6.60 -7.08 0.92
C LEU A 135 5.83 -6.25 -0.10
N VAL A 136 6.21 -6.27 -1.38
CA VAL A 136 5.48 -5.53 -2.42
C VAL A 136 4.03 -6.03 -2.54
N ARG A 137 3.83 -7.33 -2.35
CA ARG A 137 2.51 -7.99 -2.30
C ARG A 137 1.66 -7.59 -1.09
N ASN A 138 2.27 -7.06 -0.03
CA ASN A 138 1.57 -6.70 1.20
C ASN A 138 1.60 -5.18 1.42
N VAL A 139 0.49 -4.52 1.15
CA VAL A 139 0.32 -3.09 1.39
C VAL A 139 -0.41 -2.90 2.71
N SER A 140 0.32 -2.50 3.75
CA SER A 140 -0.25 -2.35 5.11
C SER A 140 -0.13 -0.92 5.63
N GLY A 141 -1.11 -0.51 6.43
CA GLY A 141 -1.09 0.76 7.16
C GLY A 141 -1.13 2.02 6.27
N TRP A 142 -1.43 1.91 4.98
CA TRP A 142 -1.48 3.06 4.09
C TRP A 142 -2.74 3.87 4.34
N ARG A 143 -2.60 5.11 4.84
CA ARG A 143 -3.74 5.99 5.09
C ARG A 143 -4.35 6.45 3.76
N VAL A 144 -5.57 5.97 3.50
CA VAL A 144 -6.28 6.23 2.24
C VAL A 144 -7.42 7.23 2.39
N ILE A 145 -7.99 7.37 3.59
CA ILE A 145 -9.15 8.23 3.87
C ILE A 145 -8.84 9.09 5.10
N ASP A 146 -9.01 10.41 4.96
CA ASP A 146 -8.93 11.36 6.07
C ASP A 146 -10.21 11.40 6.93
N LYS A 147 -10.05 11.82 8.19
CA LYS A 147 -11.15 12.04 9.12
C LYS A 147 -12.15 13.06 8.54
N GLY A 148 -13.42 12.64 8.43
CA GLY A 148 -14.54 13.49 8.02
C GLY A 148 -14.98 13.34 6.56
N LEU A 149 -14.22 12.65 5.71
CA LEU A 149 -14.63 12.35 4.33
C LEU A 149 -15.71 11.25 4.26
N VAL A 150 -15.75 10.38 5.26
CA VAL A 150 -16.72 9.28 5.36
C VAL A 150 -17.71 9.50 6.49
N LYS A 151 -18.99 9.21 6.22
CA LYS A 151 -20.08 9.33 7.20
C LYS A 151 -20.33 7.96 7.86
N PRO A 152 -20.32 7.89 9.20
CA PRO A 152 -20.62 6.64 9.90
C PRO A 152 -22.02 6.13 9.53
N GLY A 153 -22.14 4.81 9.37
CA GLY A 153 -23.40 4.14 9.01
C GLY A 153 -23.82 4.27 7.53
N THR A 154 -23.02 4.93 6.69
CA THR A 154 -23.24 4.91 5.23
C THR A 154 -22.42 3.78 4.60
N GLN A 155 -23.03 2.99 3.72
CA GLN A 155 -22.28 2.00 2.93
C GLN A 155 -21.55 2.68 1.78
N TYR A 156 -20.27 2.38 1.64
CA TYR A 156 -19.42 2.79 0.53
C TYR A 156 -18.92 1.56 -0.21
N GLN A 157 -18.57 1.74 -1.48
CA GLN A 157 -17.91 0.72 -2.27
C GLN A 157 -16.44 1.13 -2.42
N ALA A 158 -15.56 0.34 -1.81
CA ALA A 158 -14.12 0.49 -1.96
C ALA A 158 -13.66 -0.37 -3.14
N SER A 159 -12.81 0.20 -3.98
CA SER A 159 -12.19 -0.46 -5.12
C SER A 159 -10.67 -0.33 -5.00
N VAL A 160 -9.96 -1.44 -5.09
CA VAL A 160 -8.50 -1.49 -5.02
C VAL A 160 -7.97 -2.18 -6.27
N ARG A 161 -6.89 -1.64 -6.83
CA ARG A 161 -6.08 -2.33 -7.84
C ARG A 161 -4.59 -2.09 -7.60
N MET A 162 -3.77 -3.01 -8.09
CA MET A 162 -2.32 -2.84 -8.18
C MET A 162 -1.90 -2.96 -9.65
N ARG A 163 -0.97 -2.11 -10.08
CA ARG A 163 -0.40 -2.15 -11.43
C ARG A 163 1.08 -1.84 -11.41
N LEU A 164 1.82 -2.45 -12.32
CA LEU A 164 3.18 -2.05 -12.63
C LEU A 164 3.12 -0.77 -13.49
N ASP A 165 3.83 0.27 -13.06
CA ASP A 165 3.92 1.55 -13.77
C ASP A 165 5.19 1.63 -14.60
N ASN A 166 5.02 1.39 -15.90
CA ASN A 166 6.09 1.35 -16.88
C ASN A 166 6.45 2.76 -17.39
N ALA A 167 5.60 3.76 -17.16
CA ALA A 167 5.83 5.12 -17.64
C ALA A 167 7.01 5.78 -16.90
N LEU A 168 7.31 5.30 -15.69
CA LEU A 168 8.43 5.75 -14.87
C LEU A 168 9.76 5.05 -15.21
N MET A 169 9.74 4.08 -16.13
CA MET A 169 10.96 3.44 -16.61
C MET A 169 11.72 4.34 -17.59
N PRO A 170 13.07 4.18 -17.70
CA PRO A 170 13.85 4.89 -18.70
C PRO A 170 13.27 4.70 -20.10
N LYS A 171 13.30 5.77 -20.91
CA LYS A 171 12.77 5.82 -22.28
C LYS A 171 13.03 4.59 -23.16
N PRO A 172 14.21 3.93 -23.17
CA PRO A 172 14.41 2.72 -23.97
C PRO A 172 13.45 1.57 -23.56
N PHE A 173 13.21 1.35 -22.27
CA PHE A 173 12.31 0.29 -21.78
C PHE A 173 10.83 0.60 -21.96
N GLN A 174 10.48 1.88 -22.18
CA GLN A 174 9.10 2.24 -22.53
C GLN A 174 8.70 1.63 -23.88
N ILE A 175 9.65 1.45 -24.80
CA ILE A 175 9.41 0.87 -26.13
C ILE A 175 9.15 -0.64 -26.00
N ASP A 176 9.94 -1.33 -25.17
CA ASP A 176 9.77 -2.76 -24.88
C ASP A 176 8.44 -3.03 -24.17
N ALA A 177 8.00 -2.14 -23.29
CA ALA A 177 6.72 -2.25 -22.59
C ALA A 177 5.48 -2.13 -23.50
N VAL A 178 5.57 -1.34 -24.58
CA VAL A 178 4.47 -1.18 -25.55
C VAL A 178 4.36 -2.41 -26.46
N ASN A 179 5.50 -3.02 -26.80
CA ASN A 179 5.54 -4.18 -27.70
C ASN A 179 5.33 -5.51 -26.96
N ASN A 180 5.72 -5.59 -25.67
CA ASN A 180 5.70 -6.83 -24.92
C ASN A 180 4.72 -6.77 -23.73
N ARG A 181 3.70 -7.63 -23.79
CA ARG A 181 2.72 -7.86 -22.71
C ARG A 181 3.35 -8.37 -21.42
N ASP A 182 4.55 -8.96 -21.48
CA ASP A 182 5.28 -9.39 -20.28
C ASP A 182 5.60 -8.22 -19.34
N TRP A 183 5.70 -7.00 -19.87
CA TRP A 183 5.94 -5.85 -19.02
C TRP A 183 4.64 -5.23 -18.47
N ASN A 184 3.47 -5.70 -18.90
CA ASN A 184 2.18 -5.22 -18.42
C ASN A 184 1.65 -6.19 -17.34
N LEU A 185 1.98 -5.90 -16.09
CA LEU A 185 1.50 -6.65 -14.94
C LEU A 185 0.51 -5.80 -14.15
N SER A 186 -0.77 -6.16 -14.17
CA SER A 186 -1.83 -5.44 -13.48
C SER A 186 -2.85 -6.38 -12.85
N SER A 187 -3.52 -5.92 -11.80
CA SER A 187 -4.68 -6.57 -11.21
C SER A 187 -5.97 -6.04 -11.80
N ASP A 188 -7.00 -6.86 -11.78
CA ASP A 188 -8.37 -6.37 -11.84
C ASP A 188 -8.73 -5.54 -10.60
N TRP A 189 -9.81 -4.75 -10.72
CA TRP A 189 -10.35 -3.98 -9.62
C TRP A 189 -11.09 -4.89 -8.64
N ALA A 190 -10.52 -5.09 -7.46
CA ALA A 190 -11.19 -5.75 -6.36
C ALA A 190 -12.13 -4.78 -5.66
N ARG A 191 -13.43 -5.08 -5.69
CA ARG A 191 -14.46 -4.23 -5.09
C ARG A 191 -15.01 -4.90 -3.84
N PHE A 192 -15.14 -4.15 -2.76
CA PHE A 192 -15.72 -4.61 -1.51
C PHE A 192 -16.54 -3.50 -0.85
N LEU A 193 -17.51 -3.92 -0.02
CA LEU A 193 -18.35 -2.99 0.70
C LEU A 193 -17.65 -2.57 1.99
N PHE A 194 -17.59 -1.27 2.21
CA PHE A 194 -17.01 -0.66 3.39
C PHE A 194 -18.08 0.15 4.11
N THR A 195 -18.34 -0.22 5.37
CA THR A 195 -19.15 0.60 6.28
C THR A 195 -18.21 1.10 7.36
N PRO A 196 -17.97 2.41 7.46
CA PRO A 196 -17.17 2.98 8.53
C PRO A 196 -17.94 2.80 9.84
N THR A 197 -17.59 1.74 10.56
CA THR A 197 -17.96 1.59 11.97
C THR A 197 -17.11 2.57 12.75
N PRO A 198 -17.70 3.45 13.57
CA PRO A 198 -16.91 4.31 14.45
C PRO A 198 -15.91 3.43 15.22
N PRO A 199 -14.63 3.81 15.34
CA PRO A 199 -13.72 3.09 16.21
C PRO A 199 -14.43 2.95 17.56
N PRO A 200 -14.50 1.73 18.15
CA PRO A 200 -15.23 1.50 19.39
C PRO A 200 -14.78 2.56 20.37
N ALA A 201 -15.68 3.51 20.63
CA ALA A 201 -15.42 4.60 21.54
C ALA A 201 -14.95 3.94 22.81
N ALA A 202 -13.70 4.26 23.20
CA ALA A 202 -13.09 3.98 24.48
C ALA A 202 -14.03 3.18 25.39
N SER A 203 -13.92 1.84 25.37
CA SER A 203 -14.45 1.06 26.47
C SER A 203 -13.67 1.57 27.68
N LEU A 204 -14.29 2.52 28.39
CA LEU A 204 -13.84 3.04 29.67
C LEU A 204 -13.31 1.84 30.45
N PRO A 205 -12.11 1.88 31.04
CA PRO A 205 -11.75 0.86 32.00
C PRO A 205 -12.81 0.93 33.08
N ALA A 206 -13.74 -0.02 33.06
CA ALA A 206 -14.64 -0.24 34.17
C ALA A 206 -13.73 -0.35 35.39
N THR A 207 -13.90 0.60 36.30
CA THR A 207 -13.26 0.70 37.60
C THR A 207 -12.99 -0.70 38.14
N VAL A 208 -11.74 -1.16 38.06
CA VAL A 208 -11.29 -2.28 38.88
C VAL A 208 -11.20 -1.71 40.27
N THR A 209 -12.32 -1.79 40.99
CA THR A 209 -12.39 -1.58 42.43
C THR A 209 -11.40 -2.56 43.05
N VAL A 210 -10.23 -2.04 43.44
CA VAL A 210 -9.28 -2.75 44.29
C VAL A 210 -9.95 -2.91 45.65
N ALA A 211 -10.63 -4.03 45.86
CA ALA A 211 -11.04 -4.45 47.19
C ALA A 211 -9.77 -4.91 47.92
N SER A 212 -9.23 -3.99 48.73
CA SER A 212 -8.21 -4.28 49.74
C SER A 212 -8.72 -5.35 50.71
N SER A 213 -8.22 -6.58 50.62
CA SER A 213 -8.26 -7.53 51.72
C SER A 213 -6.90 -7.56 52.42
N VAL A 214 -6.90 -6.95 53.60
CA VAL A 214 -5.86 -6.97 54.61
C VAL A 214 -5.70 -8.40 55.17
N SER A 215 -4.45 -8.87 55.30
CA SER A 215 -4.04 -9.94 56.22
C SER A 215 -2.50 -9.90 56.32
N ALA A 216 -1.95 -9.04 57.19
CA ALA A 216 -1.54 -9.36 58.56
C ALA A 216 -0.14 -10.01 58.63
N ALA A 217 0.80 -9.22 59.18
CA ALA A 217 2.20 -9.53 59.49
C ALA A 217 2.36 -10.58 60.61
N PRO A 218 3.59 -11.05 60.93
CA PRO A 218 4.54 -10.28 61.77
C PRO A 218 5.98 -10.30 61.20
N ALA A 219 6.67 -9.16 61.10
CA ALA A 219 7.56 -8.55 62.12
C ALA A 219 8.76 -9.44 62.53
N THR A 220 9.98 -9.01 62.19
CA THR A 220 11.14 -8.83 63.11
C THR A 220 12.22 -7.99 62.38
N PRO A 221 12.91 -7.05 63.05
CA PRO A 221 13.71 -6.00 62.43
C PRO A 221 15.21 -6.29 62.46
N ASP A 222 15.98 -5.71 61.54
CA ASP A 222 17.34 -5.23 61.85
C ASP A 222 17.82 -4.22 60.80
N ALA A 223 18.29 -3.07 61.31
CA ALA A 223 19.13 -2.07 60.64
C ALA A 223 20.51 -2.14 61.35
N PRO A 224 21.66 -1.69 60.80
CA PRO A 224 21.92 -0.28 60.45
C PRO A 224 22.85 -0.06 59.21
N SER A 225 22.67 1.02 58.44
CA SER A 225 23.47 2.28 58.40
C SER A 225 25.00 2.16 58.21
N VAL A 226 25.55 2.64 57.07
CA VAL A 226 26.73 3.57 56.94
C VAL A 226 26.99 3.99 55.46
N PRO A 227 27.77 5.06 55.16
CA PRO A 227 27.42 6.06 54.13
C PRO A 227 28.55 6.40 53.10
N SER A 228 28.24 7.35 52.20
CA SER A 228 29.10 8.39 51.59
C SER A 228 30.54 8.10 51.09
N ALA A 229 30.76 8.34 49.79
CA ALA A 229 31.87 9.12 49.20
C ALA A 229 31.59 9.26 47.68
N GLY A 230 31.71 10.39 46.97
CA GLY A 230 32.40 11.64 47.24
C GLY A 230 33.53 11.84 46.21
N SER A 231 33.25 12.55 45.10
CA SER A 231 34.20 13.34 44.27
C SER A 231 33.50 13.67 42.93
N ALA A 232 33.02 14.87 42.60
CA ALA A 232 33.58 16.23 42.67
C ALA A 232 34.78 16.46 41.73
N GLY A 233 34.63 17.43 40.81
CA GLY A 233 35.64 17.95 39.89
C GLY A 233 34.99 18.31 38.54
N ARG A 234 34.30 19.46 38.35
CA ARG A 234 34.81 20.85 38.31
C ARG A 234 35.90 20.96 37.22
N VAL A 235 36.00 21.90 36.28
CA VAL A 235 35.58 23.30 36.07
C VAL A 235 35.68 23.48 34.54
N GLY A 236 34.82 24.23 33.85
CA GLY A 236 35.20 25.60 33.55
C GLY A 236 34.87 26.05 32.13
N PRO A 237 34.88 27.38 31.88
CA PRO A 237 33.91 28.05 31.02
C PRO A 237 34.56 28.78 29.82
N ALA A 238 33.76 29.24 28.87
CA ALA A 238 33.92 30.49 28.10
C ALA A 238 32.99 30.45 26.86
N THR A 239 32.00 31.33 26.76
CA THR A 239 32.05 32.66 26.13
C THR A 239 31.89 32.63 24.60
N ALA A 240 30.91 33.40 24.12
CA ALA A 240 30.73 34.02 22.80
C ALA A 240 29.33 33.68 22.24
N ALA A 241 28.33 34.55 22.40
CA ALA A 241 28.13 35.79 21.63
C ALA A 241 28.00 35.51 20.12
N ALA A 242 26.78 35.58 19.59
CA ALA A 242 26.44 36.29 18.35
C ALA A 242 24.98 36.04 17.96
N THR A 243 24.13 37.00 18.32
CA THR A 243 22.95 37.38 17.54
C THR A 243 23.42 37.85 16.16
N PRO A 244 22.62 37.67 15.10
CA PRO A 244 22.18 38.88 14.42
C PRO A 244 20.69 38.86 14.07
N SER A 245 20.03 39.94 14.52
CA SER A 245 18.77 40.44 13.97
C SER A 245 19.12 41.48 12.93
N VAL A 246 18.91 41.20 11.64
CA VAL A 246 18.96 42.14 10.51
C VAL A 246 18.22 41.45 9.36
N THR A 247 17.39 42.00 8.50
CA THR A 247 16.61 43.25 8.39
C THR A 247 15.75 43.01 7.15
N LEU A 248 14.48 43.41 7.22
CA LEU A 248 13.56 43.50 6.08
C LEU A 248 14.10 44.52 5.06
N PRO A 249 14.04 44.26 3.76
CA PRO A 249 13.08 44.97 2.92
C PRO A 249 12.48 43.95 1.91
N GLU A 250 11.40 44.14 1.17
CA GLU A 250 10.69 45.32 0.75
C GLU A 250 9.29 44.89 0.31
N ARG A 251 8.35 45.75 0.63
CA ARG A 251 6.97 45.82 0.15
C ARG A 251 6.91 45.86 -1.38
N ASN A 252 6.21 44.92 -2.01
CA ASN A 252 5.62 45.16 -3.34
C ASN A 252 4.10 44.90 -3.31
N PRO A 253 3.27 45.95 -3.41
CA PRO A 253 1.82 45.87 -3.55
C PRO A 253 1.42 46.14 -5.01
N ALA A 254 1.12 45.09 -5.77
CA ALA A 254 0.38 45.22 -7.03
C ALA A 254 -0.55 44.00 -7.15
N ARG A 255 -1.81 44.15 -6.75
CA ARG A 255 -2.93 44.37 -7.68
C ARG A 255 -2.92 43.38 -8.84
N LEU A 256 -3.87 42.43 -8.79
CA LEU A 256 -4.86 42.27 -9.85
C LEU A 256 -6.09 41.58 -9.26
N ARG A 257 -7.05 42.43 -8.87
CA ARG A 257 -8.46 42.06 -8.75
C ARG A 257 -8.92 41.57 -10.13
N GLY A 258 -9.22 40.28 -10.22
CA GLY A 258 -10.08 39.72 -11.25
C GLY A 258 -11.39 39.25 -10.61
N THR A 259 -12.22 40.21 -10.21
CA THR A 259 -13.64 39.98 -9.95
C THR A 259 -14.33 39.83 -11.31
N LEU A 260 -15.12 38.77 -11.51
CA LEU A 260 -16.28 38.66 -12.41
C LEU A 260 -16.87 37.22 -12.29
N PRO A 261 -18.16 37.01 -12.58
CA PRO A 261 -19.14 36.86 -11.51
C PRO A 261 -19.76 35.45 -11.43
N LEU A 262 -20.36 35.19 -10.26
CA LEU A 262 -21.52 34.32 -10.11
C LEU A 262 -22.60 34.71 -11.13
N ALA A 263 -22.89 33.83 -12.08
CA ALA A 263 -24.19 33.77 -12.73
C ALA A 263 -24.42 32.37 -13.31
N PHE A 264 -25.42 31.69 -12.74
CA PHE A 264 -26.42 30.89 -13.42
C PHE A 264 -25.99 30.04 -14.63
N ASN A 265 -26.01 28.72 -14.46
CA ASN A 265 -26.87 27.96 -15.35
C ASN A 265 -27.50 26.76 -14.62
N ALA A 266 -28.75 26.98 -14.20
CA ALA A 266 -29.67 25.93 -13.81
C ALA A 266 -30.08 25.16 -15.07
N ALA A 267 -29.46 24.00 -15.30
CA ALA A 267 -29.94 23.04 -16.29
C ALA A 267 -30.79 21.97 -15.56
N LEU A 268 -32.06 22.32 -15.28
CA LEU A 268 -33.14 21.34 -15.23
C LEU A 268 -33.41 20.90 -16.68
N PRO A 269 -33.56 19.59 -16.94
CA PRO A 269 -34.68 19.15 -17.78
C PRO A 269 -35.23 17.77 -17.31
N PRO A 270 -36.27 17.20 -17.95
CA PRO A 270 -37.68 17.48 -17.68
C PRO A 270 -38.46 16.22 -17.27
N GLY A 271 -39.68 16.38 -16.75
CA GLY A 271 -40.71 15.36 -16.89
C GLY A 271 -40.98 14.46 -15.68
N ALA A 272 -41.40 15.05 -14.57
CA ALA A 272 -42.38 14.39 -13.70
C ALA A 272 -43.79 14.60 -14.29
N ALA A 273 -44.27 13.62 -15.04
CA ALA A 273 -45.69 13.37 -15.36
C ALA A 273 -45.73 11.97 -16.00
N ARG A 274 -46.58 11.01 -15.65
CA ARG A 274 -47.85 11.04 -14.94
C ARG A 274 -48.17 9.59 -14.54
N VAL A 275 -48.81 9.46 -13.39
CA VAL A 275 -49.62 8.31 -12.97
C VAL A 275 -50.60 7.88 -14.07
N LYS A 276 -50.62 6.58 -14.41
CA LYS A 276 -51.82 5.72 -14.30
C LYS A 276 -51.44 4.25 -14.40
#